data_AF-A0A8X6GM36-F1
#
_entry.id   AF-A0A8X6GM36-F1
#
_cell.length_a   1.000
_cell.length_b   1.000
_cell.length_c   1.000
_cell.angle_alpha   90.00
_cell.angle_beta   90.00
_cell.angle_gamma   90.00
#
_symmetry.space_group_name_H-M   'P 1'
#
loop_
_entity.id
_entity.type
_entity.pdbx_description
1 polymer ?
#
loop_
_entity_poly.entity_id
_entity_poly.type
_entity_poly.pdbx_seq_one_letter_code
_entity_poly.pdbx_strand_id
1 'polypeptide(L)'
;MEGVIEDKTIILGDFNVKNTPWGSPITNARGSELNNLINDKAFLPLNDGTPTFRSNSCGSTDVLDLTFISSGLFHYSSWRVLAILAAITFLF
;
A
#
# COMPACT_ATOMS: atom_id res chain seq x y z
N MET A 1 10.61 -33.98 -3.05
CA MET A 1 10.73 -32.54 -2.71
C MET A 1 9.38 -31.94 -3.03
N GLU A 2 8.51 -31.83 -2.03
CA GLU A 2 7.25 -31.10 -2.20
C GLU A 2 7.61 -29.64 -2.50
N GLY A 3 7.10 -29.11 -3.61
CA GLY A 3 7.26 -27.70 -3.92
C GLY A 3 6.58 -26.90 -2.81
N VAL A 4 7.33 -26.05 -2.12
CA VAL A 4 6.73 -25.02 -1.28
C VAL A 4 5.87 -24.19 -2.24
N ILE A 5 4.54 -24.29 -2.11
CA ILE A 5 3.66 -23.35 -2.79
C ILE A 5 3.96 -22.01 -2.14
N GLU A 6 4.69 -21.16 -2.87
CA GLU A 6 4.91 -19.80 -2.44
C GLU A 6 3.54 -19.13 -2.33
N ASP A 7 3.19 -18.66 -1.13
CA ASP A 7 1.92 -18.02 -0.87
C ASP A 7 1.75 -16.85 -1.84
N LYS A 8 0.66 -16.83 -2.61
CA LYS A 8 0.32 -15.75 -3.55
C LYS A 8 -0.79 -14.91 -2.94
N THR A 9 -0.42 -14.02 -2.04
CA THR A 9 -1.37 -13.24 -1.25
C THR A 9 -1.19 -11.76 -1.53
N ILE A 10 -2.31 -11.09 -1.76
CA ILE A 10 -2.41 -9.63 -1.86
C ILE A 10 -3.38 -9.18 -0.76
N ILE A 11 -2.97 -8.21 0.03
CA ILE A 11 -3.78 -7.57 1.07
C ILE A 11 -3.88 -6.10 0.69
N LEU A 12 -5.09 -5.58 0.53
CA LEU A 12 -5.32 -4.19 0.16
C LEU A 12 -6.56 -3.62 0.85
N GLY A 13 -6.53 -2.33 1.16
CA GLY A 13 -7.65 -1.64 1.78
C GLY A 13 -7.24 -0.35 2.49
N ASP A 14 -8.20 0.26 3.17
CA ASP A 14 -7.98 1.41 4.04
C ASP A 14 -7.54 0.93 5.44
N PHE A 15 -6.29 1.21 5.80
CA PHE A 15 -5.74 0.81 7.10
C PHE A 15 -5.78 1.93 8.14
N ASN A 16 -5.88 3.20 7.71
CA ASN A 16 -5.78 4.37 8.59
C ASN A 16 -4.55 4.35 9.54
N VAL A 17 -3.40 3.86 9.05
CA VAL A 17 -2.12 3.83 9.79
C VAL A 17 -1.01 4.57 9.05
N LYS A 18 0.06 4.93 9.76
CA LYS A 18 1.15 5.74 9.22
C LYS A 18 2.51 5.11 9.55
N ASN A 19 3.32 4.78 8.55
CA ASN A 19 4.72 4.35 8.72
C ASN A 19 5.55 4.63 7.45
N THR A 20 6.85 4.85 7.63
CA THR A 20 7.77 5.21 6.55
C THR A 20 7.96 4.14 5.46
N PRO A 21 7.85 2.81 5.69
CA PRO A 21 8.04 1.80 4.64
C PRO A 21 7.04 1.87 3.47
N TRP A 22 5.85 2.44 3.68
CA TRP A 22 4.87 2.71 2.60
C TRP A 22 4.80 4.20 2.24
N GLY A 23 5.82 4.98 2.65
CA GLY A 23 6.01 6.37 2.25
C GLY A 23 5.18 7.39 3.02
N SER A 24 4.64 7.06 4.19
CA SER A 24 4.12 8.08 5.11
C SER A 24 5.27 8.91 5.71
N PRO A 25 5.14 10.24 5.86
CA PRO A 25 6.19 11.09 6.43
C PRO A 25 6.38 10.90 7.94
N ILE A 26 5.42 10.27 8.61
CA ILE A 26 5.46 9.97 10.04
C ILE A 26 5.11 8.51 10.30
N THR A 27 5.56 8.03 11.46
CA THR A 27 5.18 6.73 12.02
C THR A 27 4.32 6.91 13.25
N ASN A 28 3.14 6.28 13.27
CA ASN A 28 2.30 6.20 14.46
C ASN A 28 2.33 4.79 15.08
N ALA A 29 1.83 4.63 16.30
CA ALA A 29 1.90 3.36 17.03
C ALA A 29 1.28 2.19 16.24
N ARG A 30 0.09 2.39 15.65
CA ARG A 30 -0.59 1.39 14.82
C ARG A 30 0.21 1.04 13.56
N GLY A 31 0.90 2.02 12.97
CA GLY A 31 1.80 1.80 11.85
C GLY A 31 3.03 1.00 12.23
N SER A 32 3.60 1.20 13.43
CA SER A 32 4.67 0.36 13.96
C SER A 32 4.21 -1.08 14.16
N GLU A 33 3.03 -1.29 14.76
CA GLU A 33 2.45 -2.62 14.94
C GLU A 33 2.21 -3.35 13.61
N LEU A 34 1.59 -2.67 12.64
CA LEU A 34 1.36 -3.25 11.31
C LEU A 34 2.69 -3.55 10.61
N ASN A 35 3.67 -2.65 10.68
CA ASN A 35 4.98 -2.86 10.07
C ASN A 35 5.69 -4.09 10.66
N ASN A 36 5.63 -4.29 11.98
CA ASN A 36 6.18 -5.50 12.60
C ASN A 36 5.46 -6.74 12.08
N LEU A 37 4.11 -6.72 12.04
CA LEU A 37 3.32 -7.85 11.58
C LEU A 37 3.62 -8.24 10.11
N ILE A 38 3.70 -7.27 9.20
CA ILE A 38 3.99 -7.58 7.78
C ILE A 38 5.42 -8.11 7.60
N ASN A 39 6.39 -7.59 8.38
CA ASN A 39 7.77 -8.07 8.35
C ASN A 39 7.87 -9.51 8.86
N ASP A 40 7.21 -9.82 9.98
CA ASP A 40 7.15 -11.17 10.55
C ASP A 40 6.52 -12.20 9.59
N LYS A 41 5.68 -11.72 8.67
CA LYS A 41 4.96 -12.54 7.67
C LYS A 41 5.55 -12.44 6.27
N ALA A 42 6.70 -11.78 6.10
CA ALA A 42 7.38 -11.59 4.81
C ALA A 42 6.50 -10.95 3.71
N PHE A 43 5.61 -10.04 4.11
CA PHE A 43 4.86 -9.18 3.18
C PHE A 43 5.65 -7.90 2.87
N LEU A 44 5.51 -7.43 1.63
CA LEU A 44 6.13 -6.20 1.15
C LEU A 44 5.06 -5.16 0.82
N PRO A 45 5.19 -3.90 1.27
CA PRO A 45 4.34 -2.82 0.79
C PRO A 45 4.66 -2.50 -0.68
N LEU A 46 3.62 -2.21 -1.47
CA LEU A 46 3.76 -1.73 -2.85
C LEU A 46 3.62 -0.21 -2.98
N ASN A 47 3.07 0.46 -1.96
CA ASN A 47 2.95 1.91 -1.93
C ASN A 47 4.33 2.58 -1.98
N ASP A 48 4.43 3.68 -2.73
CA ASP A 48 5.66 4.44 -2.96
C ASP A 48 5.67 5.81 -2.27
N GLY A 49 4.69 6.08 -1.41
CA GLY A 49 4.48 7.39 -0.79
C GLY A 49 3.54 8.33 -1.56
N THR A 50 3.09 7.95 -2.76
CA THR A 50 2.06 8.71 -3.48
C THR A 50 0.78 8.77 -2.64
N PRO A 51 0.20 9.97 -2.39
CA PRO A 51 -1.01 10.09 -1.59
C PRO A 51 -2.18 9.28 -2.10
N THR A 52 -2.83 8.55 -1.19
CA THR A 52 -4.06 7.78 -1.46
C THR A 52 -5.28 8.43 -0.84
N PHE A 53 -5.08 9.28 0.17
CA PHE A 53 -6.12 10.05 0.83
C PHE A 53 -5.87 11.55 0.71
N ARG A 54 -6.96 12.31 0.51
CA ARG A 54 -6.97 13.77 0.63
C ARG A 54 -8.09 14.21 1.57
N SER A 55 -7.73 14.95 2.60
CA SER A 55 -8.69 15.54 3.52
C SER A 55 -9.53 16.61 2.83
N ASN A 56 -10.86 16.46 2.90
CA ASN A 56 -11.79 17.47 2.41
C ASN A 56 -11.81 18.74 3.26
N SER A 57 -11.40 18.68 4.53
CA SER A 57 -11.49 19.80 5.46
C SER A 57 -10.29 20.75 5.41
N CYS A 58 -9.09 20.21 5.23
CA CYS A 58 -7.84 20.99 5.26
C CYS A 58 -6.94 20.79 4.03
N GLY A 59 -7.33 19.92 3.09
CA GLY A 59 -6.56 19.66 1.87
C GLY A 59 -5.26 18.87 2.09
N SER A 60 -4.97 18.44 3.32
CA SER A 60 -3.82 17.59 3.62
C SER A 60 -3.93 16.24 2.92
N THR A 61 -2.78 15.65 2.63
CA THR A 61 -2.68 14.36 1.94
C THR A 61 -2.00 13.34 2.84
N ASP A 62 -2.44 12.08 2.75
CA ASP A 62 -1.85 10.96 3.48
C ASP A 62 -1.82 9.69 2.61
N VAL A 63 -1.05 8.71 3.05
CA VAL A 63 -0.98 7.36 2.47
C VAL A 63 -1.66 6.39 3.44
N LEU A 64 -2.97 6.19 3.28
CA LEU A 64 -3.81 5.42 4.22
C LEU A 64 -4.36 4.14 3.60
N ASP A 65 -4.64 4.16 2.29
CA ASP A 65 -4.91 2.95 1.53
C ASP A 65 -3.59 2.26 1.19
N LEU A 66 -3.39 1.04 1.71
CA LEU A 66 -2.15 0.29 1.59
C LEU A 66 -2.36 -0.98 0.78
N THR A 67 -1.32 -1.41 0.08
CA THR A 67 -1.25 -2.69 -0.63
C THR A 67 -0.01 -3.44 -0.17
N PHE A 68 -0.19 -4.65 0.35
CA PHE A 68 0.87 -5.56 0.72
C PHE A 68 0.78 -6.83 -0.12
N ILE A 69 1.93 -7.36 -0.52
CA ILE A 69 2.03 -8.59 -1.29
C ILE A 69 2.99 -9.56 -0.63
N SER A 70 2.78 -10.85 -0.83
CA SER A 70 3.84 -11.82 -0.57
C SER A 70 5.04 -11.54 -1.48
N SER A 71 6.25 -11.78 -0.96
CA SER A 71 7.51 -11.44 -1.65
C SER A 71 7.63 -12.03 -3.06
N GLY A 72 7.10 -13.24 -3.28
CA GLY A 72 7.08 -13.91 -4.59
C GLY A 72 6.32 -13.17 -5.69
N LEU A 73 5.41 -12.26 -5.32
CA LEU A 73 4.64 -11.46 -6.28
C LEU A 73 5.37 -10.17 -6.70
N PHE A 74 6.49 -9.79 -6.06
CA PHE A 74 7.11 -8.48 -6.25
C PHE A 74 7.53 -8.22 -7.69
N HIS A 75 8.24 -9.16 -8.32
CA HIS A 75 8.71 -9.02 -9.70
C HIS A 75 7.59 -9.06 -10.76
N TYR A 76 6.37 -9.45 -10.36
CA TYR A 76 5.20 -9.52 -11.23
C TYR A 76 4.22 -8.37 -11.01
N SER A 77 4.57 -7.42 -10.13
CA SER A 77 3.66 -6.37 -9.69
C SER A 77 4.06 -5.00 -10.24
N SER A 78 3.06 -4.21 -10.62
CA SER A 78 3.20 -2.77 -10.88
C SER A 78 2.12 -2.05 -10.09
N TRP A 79 2.50 -0.98 -9.39
CA TRP A 79 1.60 -0.24 -8.51
C TRP A 79 1.64 1.24 -8.85
N ARG A 80 0.49 1.90 -8.85
CA ARG A 80 0.36 3.35 -9.00
C ARG A 80 -0.99 3.82 -8.46
N VAL A 81 -1.00 5.03 -7.89
CA VAL A 81 -2.25 5.76 -7.67
C VAL A 81 -2.71 6.35 -9.01
N LEU A 82 -3.98 6.16 -9.35
CA LEU A 82 -4.56 6.78 -10.54
C LEU A 82 -5.07 8.17 -10.17
N ALA A 83 -4.61 9.21 -10.88
CA ALA A 83 -5.22 10.52 -10.78
C ALA A 83 -6.68 10.45 -11.24
N ILE A 84 -7.59 11.14 -10.54
CA ILE A 84 -9.01 11.26 -10.91
C ILE A 84 -9.22 11.69 -12.36
N LEU A 85 -8.27 12.44 -12.95
CA LEU A 85 -8.29 12.83 -14.37
C LEU A 85 -8.23 11.64 -15.35
N ALA A 86 -7.67 10.49 -14.95
CA ALA A 86 -7.65 9.29 -15.79
C ALA A 86 -9.02 8.58 -15.88
N ALA A 87 -9.97 8.91 -15.00
CA ALA A 87 -11.31 8.30 -14.99
C ALA A 87 -12.32 9.05 -15.88
N ILE A 88 -12.00 10.27 -16.36
CA ILE A 88 -12.87 11.06 -17.24
C ILE A 88 -12.05 11.58 -18.43
N THR A 89 -11.58 10.67 -19.28
CA THR A 89 -11.20 11.00 -20.66
C THR A 89 -11.59 9.85 -21.59
N PHE A 90 -12.89 9.68 -21.75
CA PHE A 90 -13.47 9.25 -23.03
C PHE A 90 -14.59 10.23 -23.34
N LEU A 91 -14.23 11.38 -23.91
CA LEU A 91 -15.16 12.19 -24.67
C LEU A 91 -15.25 11.52 -26.05
N PHE A 92 -16.38 10.88 -26.33
CA PHE A 92 -16.85 10.66 -27.69
C PHE A 92 -17.48 11.96 -28.19
#